data_AF-A0A8T4ZIC4-F1
#
_entry.id   AF-A0A8T4ZIC4-F1
#
_cell.length_a   1.000
_cell.length_b   1.000
_cell.length_c   1.000
_cell.angle_alpha   90.00
_cell.angle_beta   90.00
_cell.angle_gamma   90.00
#
_symmetry.space_group_name_H-M   'P 1'
#
loop_
_entity.id
_entity.type
_entity.pdbx_description
1 polymer ?
#
loop_
_entity_poly.entity_id
_entity_poly.type
_entity_poly.pdbx_seq_one_letter_code
_entity_poly.pdbx_strand_id
1 'polypeptide(L)'
;GGLFFSAPAHNLAFNDLLDKYATPDEFLRAGLSLGGERMQIEDAAFTILILPRIPILYVFRSGGGEFPNSINVYFDSSVRFHLPTDSIWLIIEYSRKILGKKGSCSQDLLASWR
;
A
#
# COMPACT_ATOMS: atom_id res chain seq x y z
N GLY A 1 13.76 15.12 -10.17
CA GLY A 1 12.43 15.74 -10.07
C GLY A 1 11.40 14.64 -10.04
N GLY A 2 10.86 14.32 -8.87
CA GLY A 2 9.80 13.32 -8.72
C GLY A 2 8.47 14.04 -8.80
N LEU A 3 7.73 13.85 -9.88
CA LEU A 3 6.38 14.38 -10.00
C LEU A 3 5.43 13.46 -9.22
N PHE A 4 5.05 13.95 -8.04
CA PHE A 4 4.10 13.32 -7.12
C PHE A 4 2.71 13.28 -7.75
N PHE A 5 2.12 12.09 -7.87
CA PHE A 5 0.66 11.98 -7.98
C PHE A 5 0.05 12.24 -6.60
N SER A 6 -0.02 13.50 -6.19
CA SER A 6 -1.01 13.94 -5.21
C SER A 6 -2.27 14.28 -6.02
N ALA A 7 -3.08 13.28 -6.36
CA ALA A 7 -4.34 13.53 -7.06
C ALA A 7 -5.44 13.83 -6.02
N PRO A 8 -5.96 15.07 -5.92
CA PRO A 8 -7.06 15.39 -5.01
C PRO A 8 -8.42 14.85 -5.50
N ALA A 9 -8.48 14.26 -6.71
CA ALA A 9 -9.74 13.87 -7.37
C ALA A 9 -10.10 12.38 -7.27
N HIS A 10 -9.19 11.53 -6.80
CA HIS A 10 -9.46 10.13 -6.51
C HIS A 10 -8.82 9.77 -5.18
N ASN A 11 -9.44 10.23 -4.10
CA ASN A 11 -9.09 9.80 -2.76
C ASN A 11 -9.49 8.31 -2.67
N LEU A 12 -8.59 7.42 -3.10
CA LEU A 12 -8.76 5.98 -2.97
C LEU A 12 -8.65 5.68 -1.49
N ALA A 13 -9.80 5.75 -0.81
CA ALA A 13 -9.88 5.41 0.59
C ALA A 13 -9.62 3.91 0.72
N PHE A 14 -8.38 3.54 1.04
CA PHE A 14 -7.96 2.17 1.34
C PHE A 14 -8.42 1.77 2.76
N ASN A 15 -9.69 2.05 3.07
CA ASN A 15 -10.27 1.84 4.40
C ASN A 15 -10.18 0.37 4.80
N ASP A 16 -10.33 -0.56 3.85
CA ASP A 16 -10.15 -1.99 4.10
C ASP A 16 -8.73 -2.35 4.55
N LEU A 17 -7.71 -1.63 4.05
CA LEU A 17 -6.33 -1.82 4.48
C LEU A 17 -6.09 -1.12 5.82
N LEU A 18 -6.71 0.02 6.08
CA LEU A 18 -6.63 0.72 7.37
C LEU A 18 -7.31 -0.06 8.49
N ASP A 19 -8.46 -0.68 8.21
CA ASP A 19 -9.17 -1.58 9.13
C ASP A 19 -8.34 -2.82 9.45
N LYS A 20 -7.55 -3.28 8.46
CA LYS A 20 -6.71 -4.47 8.59
C LYS A 20 -5.36 -4.20 9.25
N TYR A 21 -4.75 -3.05 8.98
CA TYR A 21 -3.42 -2.66 9.44
C TYR A 21 -3.55 -1.43 10.31
N ALA A 22 -3.73 -1.65 11.62
CA ALA A 22 -3.92 -0.57 12.58
C ALA A 22 -2.62 0.20 12.84
N THR A 23 -1.46 -0.45 12.64
CA THR A 23 -0.14 0.12 12.91
C THR A 23 0.76 0.18 11.66
N PRO A 24 1.67 1.17 11.57
CA PRO A 24 2.67 1.24 10.50
C PRO A 24 3.51 -0.03 10.37
N ASP A 25 3.84 -0.68 11.49
CA ASP A 25 4.63 -1.92 11.50
C ASP A 25 3.89 -3.12 10.90
N GLU A 26 2.60 -3.29 11.20
CA GLU A 26 1.78 -4.34 10.58
C GLU A 26 1.68 -4.16 9.08
N PHE A 27 1.42 -2.92 8.65
CA PHE A 27 1.35 -2.54 7.25
C PHE A 27 2.67 -2.84 6.52
N LEU A 28 3.79 -2.44 7.12
CA LEU A 28 5.11 -2.66 6.54
C LEU A 28 5.44 -4.15 6.44
N ARG A 29 5.20 -4.93 7.50
CA ARG A 29 5.42 -6.39 7.47
C ARG A 29 4.62 -7.05 6.36
N ALA A 30 3.37 -6.64 6.14
CA ALA A 30 2.55 -7.17 5.07
C ALA A 30 3.15 -6.85 3.69
N GLY A 31 3.58 -5.61 3.45
CA GLY A 31 4.25 -5.20 2.21
C GLY A 31 5.53 -5.97 1.91
N LEU A 32 6.40 -6.12 2.92
CA LEU A 32 7.65 -6.88 2.77
C LEU A 32 7.39 -8.38 2.49
N SER A 33 6.32 -8.95 3.07
CA SER A 33 5.93 -10.35 2.82
C SER A 33 5.43 -10.63 1.39
N LEU A 34 5.19 -9.58 0.60
CA LEU A 34 4.88 -9.64 -0.84
C LEU A 34 6.14 -9.52 -1.71
N GLY A 35 7.33 -9.53 -1.12
CA GLY A 35 8.58 -9.23 -1.82
C GLY A 35 8.77 -7.73 -2.07
N GLY A 36 8.07 -6.88 -1.31
CA GLY A 36 8.27 -5.45 -1.36
C GLY A 36 9.57 -5.01 -0.70
N GLU A 37 10.03 -3.82 -1.07
CA GLU A 37 11.24 -3.21 -0.51
C GLU A 37 10.87 -2.05 0.40
N ARG A 38 11.48 -1.97 1.59
CA ARG A 38 11.21 -0.89 2.54
C ARG A 38 11.72 0.44 1.99
N MET A 39 10.90 1.47 2.13
CA MET A 39 11.27 2.86 1.87
C MET A 39 11.35 3.63 3.18
N GLN A 40 12.37 4.49 3.33
CA GLN A 40 12.54 5.36 4.50
C GLN A 40 11.75 6.66 4.29
N ILE A 41 10.42 6.56 4.29
CA ILE A 41 9.50 7.67 4.01
C ILE A 41 8.30 7.59 4.98
N GLU A 42 7.90 8.74 5.56
CA GLU A 42 6.86 8.87 6.59
C GLU A 42 7.04 7.84 7.74
N ASP A 43 5.95 7.27 8.26
CA ASP A 43 5.96 6.28 9.35
C ASP A 43 6.23 4.85 8.85
N ALA A 44 5.62 4.47 7.72
CA ALA A 44 5.90 3.22 7.03
C ALA A 44 5.66 3.35 5.53
N ALA A 45 6.63 2.93 4.74
CA ALA A 45 6.49 2.89 3.30
C ALA A 45 7.23 1.70 2.69
N PHE A 46 6.70 1.19 1.59
CA PHE A 46 7.34 0.13 0.82
C PHE A 46 6.95 0.20 -0.66
N THR A 47 7.83 -0.30 -1.52
CA THR A 47 7.55 -0.48 -2.95
C THR A 47 7.22 -1.94 -3.24
N ILE A 48 6.28 -2.19 -4.12
CA ILE A 48 6.03 -3.53 -4.70
C ILE A 48 6.06 -3.47 -6.22
N LEU A 49 6.60 -4.51 -6.84
CA LEU A 49 6.60 -4.68 -8.29
C LEU A 49 5.47 -5.63 -8.71
N ILE A 50 4.32 -5.07 -9.06
CA ILE A 50 3.20 -5.84 -9.63
C ILE A 50 3.45 -6.15 -11.11
N LEU A 51 4.17 -5.26 -11.78
CA LEU A 51 4.58 -5.40 -13.18
C LEU A 51 6.09 -5.24 -13.27
N PRO A 52 6.74 -5.82 -14.29
CA PRO A 52 8.21 -5.87 -14.39
C PRO A 52 8.93 -4.51 -14.37
N ARG A 53 8.23 -3.39 -14.61
CA ARG A 53 8.84 -2.05 -14.71
C ARG A 53 8.06 -0.94 -13.99
N ILE A 54 7.00 -1.28 -13.26
CA ILE A 54 6.11 -0.29 -12.67
C ILE A 54 6.04 -0.55 -11.17
N PRO A 55 6.97 0.05 -10.39
CA PRO A 55 6.92 -0.02 -8.94
C PRO A 55 5.73 0.80 -8.42
N ILE A 56 5.05 0.24 -7.42
CA ILE A 56 3.97 0.88 -6.70
C ILE A 56 4.47 1.19 -5.30
N LEU A 57 4.48 2.46 -4.93
CA LEU A 57 4.86 2.91 -3.60
C LEU A 57 3.62 3.04 -2.74
N TYR A 58 3.59 2.30 -1.64
CA TYR A 58 2.61 2.42 -0.57
C TYR A 58 3.21 3.22 0.58
N VAL A 59 2.44 4.17 1.11
CA VAL A 59 2.85 5.01 2.25
C VAL A 59 1.73 5.06 3.27
N PHE A 60 2.03 4.68 4.50
CA PHE A 60 1.17 4.82 5.65
C PHE A 60 1.58 6.09 6.42
N ARG A 61 0.60 6.94 6.70
CA ARG A 61 0.73 8.09 7.59
C ARG A 61 -0.20 7.91 8.77
N SER A 62 0.38 7.95 9.96
CA SER A 62 -0.35 7.99 11.21
C SER A 62 -0.90 9.40 11.42
N GLY A 63 -2.19 9.51 11.72
CA GLY A 63 -2.81 10.82 11.94
C GLY A 63 -2.59 11.38 13.36
N GLY A 64 -1.96 10.61 14.25
CA GLY A 64 -1.45 11.13 15.53
C GLY A 64 -2.52 11.68 16.47
N GLY A 65 -3.69 11.03 16.56
CA GLY A 65 -4.78 11.39 17.49
C GLY A 65 -5.61 12.61 17.07
N GLU A 66 -5.00 13.59 16.41
CA GLU A 66 -5.70 14.77 15.86
C GLU A 66 -6.27 14.51 14.45
N PHE A 67 -5.70 13.55 13.72
CA PHE A 67 -6.12 13.16 12.37
C PHE A 67 -6.30 11.64 12.27
N PRO A 68 -7.09 11.15 11.29
CA PRO A 68 -7.17 9.73 11.00
C PRO A 68 -5.90 9.22 10.31
N ASN A 69 -5.61 7.93 10.48
CA ASN A 69 -4.58 7.25 9.69
C ASN A 69 -4.96 7.25 8.20
N SER A 70 -3.95 7.27 7.34
CA SER A 70 -4.16 7.24 5.89
C SER A 70 -3.12 6.37 5.19
N ILE A 71 -3.54 5.72 4.11
CA ILE A 71 -2.66 5.01 3.19
C ILE A 71 -2.75 5.72 1.84
N ASN A 72 -1.60 6.05 1.27
CA ASN A 72 -1.48 6.66 -0.05
C ASN A 72 -0.68 5.74 -0.96
N VAL A 73 -1.05 5.74 -2.25
CA VAL A 73 -0.39 4.96 -3.29
C VAL A 73 0.17 5.90 -4.34
N TYR A 74 1.44 5.70 -4.70
CA TYR A 74 2.15 6.50 -5.68
C TYR A 74 2.77 5.63 -6.77
N PHE A 75 2.87 6.22 -7.95
CA PHE A 75 3.55 5.67 -9.11
C PHE A 75 4.60 6.68 -9.58
N ASP A 76 5.62 6.18 -10.29
CA ASP A 76 6.46 7.09 -11.05
C ASP A 76 5.66 7.73 -12.20
N SER A 77 6.00 8.98 -12.52
CA SER A 77 5.35 9.76 -13.58
C SER A 77 5.38 9.09 -14.96
N SER A 78 6.36 8.21 -15.20
CA SER A 78 6.48 7.43 -16.43
C SER A 78 5.37 6.40 -16.64
N VAL A 79 4.58 6.08 -15.61
CA VAL A 79 3.49 5.10 -15.70
C VAL A 79 2.51 5.43 -16.84
N ARG A 80 2.29 6.72 -17.12
CA ARG A 80 1.41 7.19 -18.20
C ARG A 80 1.94 6.88 -19.61
N PHE A 81 3.25 6.67 -19.76
CA PHE A 81 3.84 6.21 -21.02
C PHE A 81 3.78 4.70 -21.17
N HIS A 82 3.59 3.98 -20.06
CA HIS A 82 3.54 2.52 -20.05
C HIS A 82 2.11 1.98 -20.06
N LEU A 83 1.14 2.72 -19.52
CA LEU A 83 -0.21 2.26 -19.29
C LEU A 83 -1.27 3.33 -19.56
N PRO A 84 -2.40 2.95 -20.18
CA PRO A 84 -3.62 3.77 -20.17
C PRO A 84 -4.12 4.02 -18.75
N THR A 85 -4.82 5.13 -18.53
CA THR A 85 -5.37 5.53 -17.22
C THR A 85 -6.20 4.43 -16.57
N ASP A 86 -7.07 3.76 -17.33
CA ASP A 86 -7.93 2.69 -16.80
C ASP A 86 -7.11 1.50 -16.29
N SER A 87 -5.98 1.20 -16.95
CA SER A 87 -5.08 0.13 -16.52
C SER A 87 -4.35 0.47 -15.22
N ILE A 88 -4.03 1.74 -14.97
CA ILE A 88 -3.45 2.19 -13.70
C ILE A 88 -4.42 1.88 -12.56
N TRP A 89 -5.71 2.17 -12.74
CA TRP A 89 -6.72 1.88 -11.73
C TRP A 89 -6.85 0.37 -11.45
N LEU A 90 -6.86 -0.46 -12.49
CA LEU A 90 -6.89 -1.93 -12.34
C LEU A 90 -5.69 -2.46 -11.54
N ILE A 91 -4.51 -1.91 -11.74
CA ILE A 91 -3.30 -2.31 -11.01
C ILE A 91 -3.35 -1.88 -9.55
N ILE A 92 -3.89 -0.68 -9.26
CA ILE A 92 -4.10 -0.25 -7.87
C ILE A 92 -5.08 -1.19 -7.16
N GLU A 93 -6.19 -1.52 -7.80
CA GLU A 93 -7.19 -2.42 -7.23
C GLU A 93 -6.65 -3.85 -7.04
N TYR A 94 -5.85 -4.33 -8.00
CA TYR A 94 -5.19 -5.63 -7.89
C TYR A 94 -4.15 -5.66 -6.75
N SER A 95 -3.29 -4.64 -6.66
CA SER A 95 -2.30 -4.52 -5.58
C SER A 95 -2.95 -4.41 -4.21
N ARG A 96 -4.02 -3.61 -4.08
CA ARG A 96 -4.85 -3.55 -2.87
C ARG A 96 -5.36 -4.92 -2.47
N LYS A 97 -5.93 -5.69 -3.42
CA LYS A 97 -6.48 -7.03 -3.15
C LYS A 97 -5.42 -8.02 -2.68
N ILE A 98 -4.24 -8.06 -3.29
CA ILE A 98 -3.19 -9.00 -2.85
C ILE A 98 -2.67 -8.63 -1.46
N LEU A 99 -2.55 -7.33 -1.16
CA LEU A 99 -2.13 -6.83 0.14
C LEU A 99 -3.20 -7.12 1.20
N GLY A 100 -4.48 -6.96 0.85
CA GLY A 100 -5.61 -7.31 1.71
C GLY A 100 -5.71 -8.80 2.02
N LYS A 101 -5.22 -9.71 1.17
CA LYS A 101 -5.23 -11.15 1.43
C LYS A 101 -4.16 -11.63 2.42
N LYS A 102 -3.00 -10.96 2.48
CA LYS A 102 -1.79 -11.51 3.14
C LYS A 102 -1.67 -11.31 4.65
N GLY A 103 -2.60 -10.61 5.31
CA GLY A 103 -2.53 -10.34 6.75
C GLY A 103 -3.37 -11.20 7.71
N SER A 104 -3.76 -12.44 7.40
CA SER A 104 -4.41 -13.34 8.40
C SER A 104 -3.47 -14.42 8.97
N CYS A 105 -2.30 -14.67 8.35
CA CYS A 105 -1.57 -15.91 8.60
C CYS A 105 -0.65 -15.93 9.86
N SER A 106 -0.80 -15.04 10.84
CA SER A 106 0.14 -15.05 11.99
C SER A 106 -0.47 -14.83 13.39
N GLN A 107 -1.80 -14.78 13.54
CA GLN A 107 -2.42 -14.84 14.88
C GLN A 107 -3.35 -16.05 15.06
N ASP A 108 -3.87 -16.65 14.00
CA ASP A 108 -4.76 -17.83 14.10
C ASP A 108 -4.02 -19.14 14.46
N LEU A 109 -2.69 -19.22 14.25
CA LEU A 109 -1.90 -20.42 14.56
C LEU A 109 -1.57 -20.59 16.06
N LEU A 110 -1.74 -19.55 16.88
CA LEU A 110 -1.57 -19.64 18.34
C LEU A 110 -2.90 -19.84 19.08
N ALA A 111 -4.03 -19.68 18.40
CA ALA A 111 -5.36 -19.90 18.97
C ALA A 111 -5.87 -21.34 18.80
N SER A 112 -5.28 -22.15 17.92
CA SER A 112 -5.71 -23.55 17.68
C SER A 112 -5.01 -24.59 18.56
N TRP A 113 -4.16 -24.17 19.50
CA TRP A 113 -3.43 -25.05 20.44
C TRP A 113 -3.71 -24.69 21.92
N ARG A 114 -4.89 -24.15 22.21
CA ARG A 114 -5.38 -23.91 23.57
C ARG A 114 -6.72 -24.58 23.79
#